data_AF-A0A351I076-F1
#
_entry.id   AF-A0A351I076-F1
#
_cell.length_a   1.000
_cell.length_b   1.000
_cell.length_c   1.000
_cell.angle_alpha   90.00
_cell.angle_beta   90.00
_cell.angle_gamma   90.00
#
_symmetry.space_group_name_H-M   'P 1'
#
loop_
_entity.id
_entity.type
_entity.pdbx_description
1 polymer ?
#
loop_
_entity_poly.entity_id
_entity_poly.type
_entity_poly.pdbx_seq_one_letter_code
_entity_poly.pdbx_strand_id
1 'polypeptide(L)'
;MTDTTTATAPVTDTTPAAAAAAAGDKKEAPEFLAFDKAKLGAVKFPHKAHADKVGCAACHEGKEPLFVQKLTGGFKMADMYAGKTCGSCHNGKETTVGKDKKIVFAAKGACIKCHKKG
;
A
#
# COMPACT_ATOMS: atom_id res chain seq x y z
N MET A 1 -43.72 30.75 -46.77
CA MET A 1 -42.83 29.65 -46.33
C MET A 1 -41.72 30.31 -45.53
N THR A 2 -41.75 30.04 -44.23
CA THR A 2 -40.83 30.45 -43.15
C THR A 2 -39.38 30.10 -43.53
N ASP A 3 -38.30 30.67 -43.01
CA ASP A 3 -37.98 31.50 -41.85
C ASP A 3 -36.52 31.97 -42.08
N THR A 4 -36.00 32.93 -41.31
CA THR A 4 -34.67 32.84 -40.67
C THR A 4 -34.41 34.13 -39.88
N THR A 5 -34.62 34.07 -38.58
CA THR A 5 -34.00 34.94 -37.57
C THR A 5 -32.69 34.30 -37.10
N THR A 6 -31.62 35.11 -37.10
CA THR A 6 -30.31 34.83 -36.48
C THR A 6 -30.38 34.99 -34.96
N ALA A 7 -29.77 34.07 -34.22
CA ALA A 7 -29.56 34.16 -32.77
C ALA A 7 -28.06 34.20 -32.40
N THR A 8 -27.81 34.92 -31.31
CA THR A 8 -26.55 35.28 -30.65
C THR A 8 -25.95 34.14 -29.81
N ALA A 9 -24.61 34.06 -29.78
CA ALA A 9 -23.77 33.28 -28.85
C ALA A 9 -23.56 34.06 -27.51
N PRO A 10 -23.15 33.48 -26.36
CA PRO A 10 -21.95 32.63 -26.24
C PRO A 10 -22.03 31.49 -25.21
N VAL A 11 -21.22 30.44 -25.39
CA VAL A 11 -20.90 29.50 -24.30
C VAL A 11 -19.40 29.21 -24.26
N THR A 12 -18.93 29.15 -23.02
CA THR A 12 -17.55 29.07 -22.55
C THR A 12 -16.88 27.71 -22.78
N ASP A 13 -15.57 27.83 -23.05
CA ASP A 13 -14.44 26.89 -22.93
C ASP A 13 -14.68 25.61 -22.10
N THR A 14 -14.68 24.43 -22.72
CA THR A 14 -13.55 23.49 -22.98
C THR A 14 -13.07 22.71 -21.74
N THR A 15 -13.43 21.42 -21.69
CA THR A 15 -12.49 20.28 -21.58
C THR A 15 -13.25 18.96 -21.80
N PRO A 16 -13.02 18.24 -22.91
CA PRO A 16 -13.42 16.85 -23.10
C PRO A 16 -12.27 15.93 -22.62
N ALA A 17 -12.38 14.62 -22.40
CA ALA A 17 -13.31 13.64 -22.89
C ALA A 17 -13.31 12.44 -21.93
N ALA A 18 -14.50 11.87 -21.72
CA ALA A 18 -14.66 10.48 -21.31
C ALA A 18 -14.86 9.61 -22.55
N ALA A 19 -14.06 8.56 -22.67
CA ALA A 19 -14.30 7.29 -23.37
C ALA A 19 -12.95 6.57 -23.42
N ALA A 20 -12.79 5.28 -23.21
CA ALA A 20 -13.60 4.17 -22.73
C ALA A 20 -12.58 3.04 -22.46
N ALA A 21 -12.86 2.09 -21.57
CA ALA A 21 -12.59 0.66 -21.80
C ALA A 21 -12.88 -0.16 -20.54
N ALA A 22 -13.67 -1.21 -20.73
CA ALA A 22 -13.84 -2.30 -19.78
C ALA A 22 -12.59 -3.18 -19.70
N ALA A 23 -12.15 -3.52 -18.48
CA ALA A 23 -11.39 -4.72 -18.12
C ALA A 23 -11.49 -4.92 -16.59
N GLY A 24 -11.75 -6.15 -16.14
CA GLY A 24 -12.31 -6.49 -14.82
C GLY A 24 -11.53 -6.06 -13.57
N ASP A 25 -12.28 -5.96 -12.47
CA ASP A 25 -11.90 -5.55 -11.12
C ASP A 25 -10.56 -6.10 -10.61
N LYS A 26 -9.47 -5.36 -10.87
CA LYS A 26 -8.25 -5.38 -10.05
C LYS A 26 -8.36 -4.24 -9.05
N LYS A 27 -8.85 -4.53 -7.84
CA LYS A 27 -8.76 -3.53 -6.76
C LYS A 27 -7.30 -3.33 -6.42
N GLU A 28 -6.78 -2.15 -6.73
CA GLU A 28 -5.42 -1.74 -6.39
C GLU A 28 -5.23 -1.79 -4.87
N ALA A 29 -4.04 -2.21 -4.42
CA ALA A 29 -3.74 -2.30 -3.00
C ALA A 29 -3.80 -0.89 -2.36
N PRO A 30 -4.35 -0.75 -1.14
CA PRO A 30 -4.40 0.55 -0.47
C PRO A 30 -3.00 1.15 -0.29
N GLU A 31 -2.88 2.47 -0.28
CA GLU A 31 -1.63 3.14 0.08
C GLU A 31 -1.17 2.76 1.51
N PHE A 32 -2.14 2.63 2.42
CA PHE A 32 -1.91 2.21 3.80
C PHE A 32 -2.83 1.08 4.24
N LEU A 33 -2.30 0.16 5.03
CA LEU A 33 -3.07 -0.85 5.76
C LEU A 33 -3.14 -0.48 7.24
N ALA A 34 -4.31 -0.64 7.85
CA ALA A 34 -4.54 -0.34 9.26
C ALA A 34 -4.66 -1.64 10.07
N PHE A 35 -4.00 -1.66 11.23
CA PHE A 35 -4.10 -2.73 12.22
C PHE A 35 -4.44 -2.13 13.58
N ASP A 36 -5.73 -2.09 13.91
CA ASP A 36 -6.23 -1.33 15.06
C ASP A 36 -6.39 -2.18 16.33
N LYS A 37 -6.18 -3.49 16.22
CA LYS A 37 -6.38 -4.44 17.33
C LYS A 37 -5.14 -4.61 18.23
N ALA A 38 -4.07 -3.86 17.97
CA ALA A 38 -2.85 -3.93 18.75
C ALA A 38 -3.00 -3.18 20.08
N LYS A 39 -2.66 -3.84 21.20
CA LYS A 39 -2.79 -3.27 22.56
C LYS A 39 -1.94 -2.00 22.77
N LEU A 40 -0.81 -1.89 22.08
CA LEU A 40 0.11 -0.75 22.19
C LEU A 40 -0.28 0.45 21.32
N GLY A 41 -1.41 0.37 20.63
CA GLY A 41 -1.88 1.37 19.69
C GLY A 41 -1.86 0.88 18.24
N ALA A 42 -2.66 1.55 17.41
CA ALA A 42 -2.88 1.18 16.02
C ALA A 42 -1.57 1.25 15.21
N VAL A 43 -1.45 0.35 14.24
CA VAL A 43 -0.32 0.32 13.29
C VAL A 43 -0.85 0.71 11.93
N LYS A 44 -0.29 1.79 11.36
CA LYS A 44 -0.53 2.22 9.99
C LYS A 44 0.66 1.80 9.13
N PHE A 45 0.49 0.75 8.34
CA PHE A 45 1.53 0.23 7.46
C PHE A 45 1.49 0.94 6.10
N PRO A 46 2.58 1.61 5.65
CA PRO A 46 2.64 2.27 4.35
C PRO A 46 2.95 1.26 3.25
N HIS A 47 1.92 0.58 2.72
CA HIS A 47 2.05 -0.48 1.72
C HIS A 47 2.72 0.02 0.45
N LYS A 48 2.30 1.18 -0.09
CA LYS A 48 2.91 1.76 -1.29
C LYS A 48 4.40 2.03 -1.11
N ALA A 49 4.80 2.61 0.02
CA ALA A 49 6.21 2.92 0.28
C ALA A 49 7.09 1.67 0.40
N HIS A 50 6.54 0.53 0.81
CA HIS A 50 7.26 -0.75 0.78
C HIS A 50 7.31 -1.32 -0.63
N ALA A 51 6.17 -1.36 -1.33
CA ALA A 51 6.08 -1.84 -2.71
C ALA A 51 7.04 -1.09 -3.63
N ASP A 52 7.13 0.25 -3.52
CA ASP A 52 8.03 1.08 -4.32
C ASP A 52 9.52 0.80 -4.04
N LYS A 53 9.86 0.27 -2.85
CA LYS A 53 11.24 0.00 -2.43
C LYS A 53 11.71 -1.42 -2.69
N VAL A 54 10.83 -2.41 -2.48
CA VAL A 54 11.20 -3.84 -2.53
C VAL A 54 10.42 -4.65 -3.57
N GLY A 55 9.38 -4.08 -4.17
CA GLY A 55 8.53 -4.75 -5.16
C GLY A 55 7.51 -5.70 -4.55
N CYS A 56 6.47 -6.03 -5.34
CA CYS A 56 5.35 -6.88 -4.92
C CYS A 56 5.79 -8.30 -4.56
N ALA A 57 6.70 -8.86 -5.38
CA ALA A 57 7.18 -10.23 -5.27
C ALA A 57 7.93 -10.50 -3.95
N ALA A 58 8.58 -9.48 -3.39
CA ALA A 58 9.31 -9.61 -2.12
C ALA A 58 8.40 -9.97 -0.93
N CYS A 59 7.09 -9.72 -1.04
CA CYS A 59 6.10 -9.97 0.00
C CYS A 59 5.12 -11.08 -0.35
N HIS A 60 4.66 -11.11 -1.60
CA HIS A 60 3.51 -11.92 -2.03
C HIS A 60 3.87 -13.16 -2.84
N GLU A 61 5.12 -13.29 -3.27
CA GLU A 61 5.58 -14.39 -4.10
C GLU A 61 6.70 -15.18 -3.40
N GLY A 62 7.05 -16.33 -3.98
CA GLY A 62 8.05 -17.25 -3.43
C GLY A 62 7.42 -18.52 -2.84
N LYS A 63 8.28 -19.42 -2.35
CA LYS A 63 7.86 -20.70 -1.75
C LYS A 63 7.06 -20.49 -0.46
N GLU A 64 7.41 -19.46 0.31
CA GLU A 64 6.71 -19.05 1.52
C GLU A 64 6.48 -17.53 1.50
N PRO A 65 5.35 -17.07 0.94
CA PRO A 65 5.00 -15.65 0.92
C PRO A 65 4.91 -15.08 2.33
N LEU A 66 5.46 -13.89 2.53
CA LEU A 66 5.41 -13.20 3.82
C LEU A 66 3.99 -12.72 4.16
N PHE A 67 3.22 -12.37 3.13
CA PHE A 67 1.87 -11.86 3.24
C PHE A 67 0.99 -12.39 2.10
N VAL A 68 -0.24 -12.74 2.43
CA VAL A 68 -1.28 -12.97 1.42
C VAL A 68 -1.77 -11.64 0.83
N GLN A 69 -2.21 -11.65 -0.43
CA GLN A 69 -2.63 -10.43 -1.14
C GLN A 69 -3.91 -9.80 -0.56
N LYS A 70 -4.72 -10.58 0.16
CA LYS A 70 -5.89 -10.10 0.88
C LYS A 70 -5.58 -10.08 2.37
N LEU A 71 -5.77 -8.95 3.02
CA LEU A 71 -5.58 -8.85 4.47
C LEU A 71 -6.52 -9.82 5.20
N THR A 72 -5.97 -10.87 5.78
CA THR A 72 -6.70 -11.85 6.58
C THR A 72 -6.11 -11.89 7.99
N GLY A 73 -6.96 -11.62 8.99
CA GLY A 73 -6.55 -11.67 10.39
C GLY A 73 -5.55 -10.58 10.80
N GLY A 74 -4.80 -10.88 11.86
CA GLY A 74 -3.79 -9.98 12.41
C GLY A 74 -2.49 -10.73 12.68
N PHE A 75 -1.41 -9.98 12.82
CA PHE A 75 -0.07 -10.52 13.03
C PHE A 75 0.32 -10.48 14.51
N LYS A 76 1.13 -11.45 14.94
CA LYS A 76 1.65 -11.50 16.32
C LYS A 76 3.09 -11.01 16.36
N MET A 77 3.43 -10.22 17.37
CA MET A 77 4.81 -9.78 17.59
C MET A 77 5.79 -10.95 17.81
N ALA A 78 5.32 -12.07 18.40
CA ALA A 78 6.14 -13.26 18.58
C ALA A 78 6.64 -13.83 17.24
N ASP A 79 5.77 -13.87 16.22
CA ASP A 79 6.15 -14.30 14.87
C ASP A 79 7.13 -13.32 14.22
N MET A 80 6.94 -12.02 14.43
CA MET A 80 7.89 -10.99 13.97
C MET A 80 9.26 -11.15 14.63
N TYR A 81 9.32 -11.46 15.92
CA TYR A 81 10.59 -11.73 16.61
C TYR A 81 11.25 -13.02 16.15
N ALA A 82 10.47 -13.97 15.62
CA ALA A 82 10.95 -15.18 14.96
C ALA A 82 11.29 -14.98 13.48
N GLY A 83 11.31 -13.75 12.97
CA GLY A 83 11.70 -13.44 11.58
C GLY A 83 10.61 -13.63 10.53
N LYS A 84 9.34 -13.75 10.93
CA LYS A 84 8.21 -13.90 10.01
C LYS A 84 7.55 -12.55 9.73
N THR A 85 6.80 -12.46 8.64
CA THR A 85 5.96 -11.28 8.31
C THR A 85 6.80 -9.99 8.32
N CYS A 86 6.46 -8.97 9.13
CA CYS A 86 7.24 -7.73 9.23
C CYS A 86 8.68 -7.98 9.72
N GLY A 87 8.87 -9.00 10.55
CA GLY A 87 10.16 -9.37 11.12
C GLY A 87 11.14 -10.02 10.14
N SER A 88 10.72 -10.41 8.94
CA SER A 88 11.63 -10.96 7.93
C SER A 88 12.67 -9.93 7.48
N CYS A 89 12.27 -8.65 7.45
CA CYS A 89 13.14 -7.51 7.14
C CYS A 89 13.41 -6.66 8.39
N HIS A 90 12.41 -6.40 9.25
CA HIS A 90 12.58 -5.61 10.47
C HIS A 90 13.21 -6.44 11.61
N ASN A 91 14.40 -6.98 11.39
CA ASN A 91 15.13 -7.84 12.33
C ASN A 91 16.46 -7.22 12.80
N GLY A 92 16.81 -6.01 12.36
CA GLY A 92 18.07 -5.36 12.72
C GLY A 92 19.30 -5.95 12.03
N LYS A 93 19.11 -6.80 11.02
CA LYS A 93 20.17 -7.36 10.19
C LYS A 93 20.15 -6.70 8.82
N GLU A 94 21.25 -6.87 8.09
CA GLU A 94 21.33 -6.42 6.70
C GLU A 94 20.38 -7.25 5.82
N THR A 95 19.59 -6.56 5.02
CA THR A 95 18.69 -7.15 4.03
C THR A 95 18.75 -6.37 2.71
N THR A 96 18.25 -6.98 1.64
CA THR A 96 18.17 -6.31 0.33
C THR A 96 16.94 -5.42 0.29
N VAL A 97 17.12 -4.13 0.04
CA VAL A 97 16.05 -3.17 -0.18
C VAL A 97 16.24 -2.56 -1.57
N GLY A 98 15.47 -3.07 -2.54
CA GLY A 98 15.66 -2.76 -3.95
C GLY A 98 16.99 -3.33 -4.43
N LYS A 99 17.92 -2.46 -4.84
CA LYS A 99 19.26 -2.85 -5.29
C LYS A 99 20.31 -2.74 -4.18
N ASP A 100 19.96 -2.16 -3.04
CA ASP A 100 20.92 -1.84 -1.98
C ASP A 100 20.85 -2.83 -0.82
N LYS A 101 21.98 -3.02 -0.12
CA LYS A 101 22.01 -3.67 1.19
C LYS A 101 21.78 -2.63 2.27
N LYS A 102 20.77 -2.85 3.12
CA LYS A 102 20.40 -1.92 4.21
C LYS A 102 20.06 -2.70 5.47
N ILE A 103 20.51 -2.19 6.61
CA ILE A 103 20.04 -2.65 7.91
C ILE A 103 18.69 -1.98 8.18
N VAL A 104 17.62 -2.78 8.21
CA VAL A 104 16.30 -2.30 8.58
C VAL A 104 16.13 -2.50 10.09
N PHE A 105 15.57 -1.51 10.79
CA PHE A 105 15.45 -1.54 12.25
C PHE A 105 14.78 -2.83 12.76
N ALA A 106 15.20 -3.30 13.94
CA ALA A 106 14.58 -4.46 14.57
C ALA A 106 13.20 -4.11 15.16
N ALA A 107 12.20 -4.98 14.94
CA ALA A 107 10.89 -4.87 15.57
C ALA A 107 10.97 -5.00 17.10
N LYS A 108 11.96 -5.75 17.60
CA LYS A 108 12.24 -5.86 19.03
C LYS A 108 12.89 -4.56 19.53
N GLY A 109 12.28 -3.91 20.51
CA GLY A 109 12.79 -2.67 21.13
C GLY A 109 12.44 -1.38 20.37
N ALA A 110 11.83 -1.44 19.19
CA ALA A 110 11.44 -0.28 18.40
C ALA A 110 9.91 -0.10 18.29
N CYS A 111 9.17 -0.40 19.37
CA CYS A 111 7.70 -0.50 19.38
C CYS A 111 7.00 0.70 18.73
N ILE A 112 7.46 1.91 19.04
CA ILE A 112 6.85 3.18 18.58
C ILE A 112 7.07 3.46 17.09
N LYS A 113 7.95 2.71 16.41
CA LYS A 113 8.13 2.85 14.95
C LYS A 113 6.95 2.28 14.17
N CYS A 114 6.14 1.43 14.80
CA CYS A 114 4.94 0.84 14.19
C CYS A 114 3.68 1.25 14.94
N HIS A 115 3.69 1.13 16.27
CA HIS A 115 2.54 1.43 17.12
C HIS A 115 2.49 2.93 17.41
N LYS A 116 1.49 3.62 16.85
CA LYS A 116 1.17 4.98 17.29
C LYS A 116 0.22 4.90 18.46
N LYS A 117 0.52 5.64 19.52
CA LYS A 117 -0.44 5.88 20.60
C LYS A 117 -1.69 6.49 19.98
N GLY A 118 -2.83 5.83 20.22
CA GLY A 118 -4.14 6.40 19.93
C GLY A 118 -4.44 7.57 20.85
#